data_AF-A0A7S1S5S7-F1
#
_entry.id   AF-A0A7S1S5S7-F1
#
_cell.length_a   1.000
_cell.length_b   1.000
_cell.length_c   1.000
_cell.angle_alpha   90.00
_cell.angle_beta   90.00
_cell.angle_gamma   90.00
#
_symmetry.space_group_name_H-M   'P 1'
#
loop_
_entity.id
_entity.type
_entity.pdbx_description
1 polymer ?
#
loop_
_entity_poly.entity_id
_entity_poly.type
_entity_poly.pdbx_seq_one_letter_code
_entity_poly.pdbx_strand_id
1 'polypeptide(L)'
;GCRVPLSVGTPQEDFDKKNEPCITYDLVANPTVVEECQKMPSFRDTVTQLCLAAIGQKYKCELDPHCKFPKMKYKGRTVQLQRIRKKKLSQIEEVPGSGGGGAPPPGGGRRGPAFM
;
A
#
# COMPACT_ATOMS: atom_id res chain seq x y z
N GLY A 1 -9.76 -10.98 -11.64
CA GLY A 1 -8.34 -10.59 -11.67
C GLY A 1 -7.80 -10.54 -10.25
N CYS A 2 -6.57 -11.00 -10.02
CA CYS A 2 -5.92 -10.96 -8.71
C CYS A 2 -5.58 -9.51 -8.32
N ARG A 3 -5.82 -9.12 -7.06
CA ARG A 3 -5.42 -7.82 -6.52
C ARG A 3 -4.38 -8.04 -5.43
N VAL A 4 -3.12 -8.15 -5.84
CA VAL A 4 -1.98 -8.26 -4.94
C VAL A 4 -1.28 -6.90 -4.86
N PRO A 5 -1.23 -6.26 -3.68
CA PRO A 5 -0.40 -5.08 -3.50
C PRO A 5 1.07 -5.44 -3.68
N LEU A 6 1.76 -4.75 -4.61
CA LEU A 6 3.18 -4.93 -4.88
C LEU A 6 3.91 -3.63 -4.66
N SER A 7 5.08 -3.72 -4.04
CA SER A 7 6.03 -2.62 -3.97
C SER A 7 7.16 -2.89 -4.96
N VAL A 8 7.30 -2.02 -5.96
CA VAL A 8 8.34 -2.15 -7.01
C VAL A 8 9.57 -1.35 -6.61
N GLY A 9 10.70 -2.02 -6.44
CA GLY A 9 12.02 -1.46 -6.16
C GLY A 9 12.62 -0.71 -7.35
N THR A 10 13.71 0.02 -7.10
CA THR A 10 14.47 0.73 -8.15
C THR A 10 15.22 -0.26 -9.04
N PRO A 11 15.46 0.08 -10.32
CA PRO A 11 16.37 -0.70 -11.16
C PRO A 11 17.76 -0.75 -10.52
N GLN A 12 18.41 -1.91 -10.59
CA GLN A 12 19.79 -2.11 -10.16
C GLN A 12 20.58 -2.79 -11.26
N GLU A 13 21.76 -2.26 -11.56
CA GLU A 13 22.71 -2.88 -12.50
C GLU A 13 23.38 -4.08 -11.83
N ASP A 14 23.45 -5.20 -12.54
CA ASP A 14 24.12 -6.43 -12.11
C ASP A 14 24.70 -7.15 -13.34
N PHE A 15 25.44 -8.24 -13.13
CA PHE A 15 26.02 -9.07 -14.20
C PHE A 15 25.42 -10.47 -14.20
N ASP A 16 25.13 -11.02 -15.37
CA ASP A 16 24.63 -12.38 -15.50
C ASP A 16 25.76 -13.43 -15.31
N LYS A 17 25.46 -14.71 -15.55
CA LYS A 17 26.47 -15.79 -15.40
C LYS A 17 27.59 -15.73 -16.46
N LYS A 18 27.40 -14.98 -17.54
CA LYS A 18 28.37 -14.77 -18.61
C LYS A 18 29.13 -13.45 -18.45
N ASN A 19 28.92 -12.73 -17.34
CA ASN A 19 29.41 -11.37 -17.10
C ASN A 19 28.87 -10.33 -18.10
N GLU A 20 27.66 -10.54 -18.63
CA GLU A 20 26.95 -9.54 -19.41
C GLU A 20 26.11 -8.64 -18.49
N PRO A 21 26.06 -7.31 -18.75
CA PRO A 21 25.29 -6.39 -17.93
C PRO A 21 23.79 -6.67 -18.01
N CYS A 22 23.11 -6.63 -16.87
CA CYS A 22 21.67 -6.86 -16.74
C CYS A 22 21.05 -5.91 -15.72
N ILE A 23 19.74 -5.69 -15.82
CA ILE A 23 18.98 -4.88 -14.86
C ILE A 23 18.12 -5.80 -14.01
N THR A 24 18.17 -5.57 -12.70
CA THR A 24 17.39 -6.32 -11.71
C THR A 24 16.38 -5.39 -11.03
N TYR A 25 15.22 -5.96 -10.70
CA TYR A 25 14.13 -5.26 -10.02
C TYR A 25 13.64 -6.10 -8.86
N ASP A 26 13.64 -5.54 -7.67
CA ASP A 26 13.04 -6.18 -6.49
C ASP A 26 11.54 -5.88 -6.45
N LEU A 27 10.69 -6.92 -6.43
CA LEU A 27 9.26 -6.77 -6.15
C LEU A 27 8.93 -7.42 -4.81
N VAL A 28 8.33 -6.63 -3.92
CA VAL A 28 7.95 -7.09 -2.58
C VAL A 28 6.43 -7.20 -2.47
N ALA A 29 5.99 -8.35 -1.98
CA ALA A 29 4.59 -8.68 -1.71
C ALA A 29 4.44 -9.14 -0.25
N ASN A 30 3.20 -9.33 0.20
CA ASN A 30 2.95 -10.02 1.46
C ASN A 30 3.55 -11.46 1.41
N PRO A 31 4.25 -11.93 2.45
CA PRO A 31 4.79 -13.28 2.50
C PRO A 31 3.79 -14.39 2.15
N THR A 32 2.51 -14.25 2.53
CA THR A 32 1.47 -15.24 2.23
C THR A 32 1.29 -15.45 0.73
N VAL A 33 1.42 -14.40 -0.07
CA VAL A 33 1.36 -14.48 -1.54
C VAL A 33 2.53 -15.30 -2.07
N VAL A 34 3.72 -15.09 -1.52
CA VAL A 34 4.92 -15.84 -1.94
C VAL A 34 4.79 -17.32 -1.59
N GLU A 35 4.20 -17.65 -0.44
CA GLU A 35 3.91 -19.03 -0.04
C GLU A 35 2.85 -19.68 -0.95
N GLU A 36 1.80 -18.96 -1.32
CA GLU A 36 0.78 -19.45 -2.25
C GLU A 36 1.36 -19.71 -3.65
N CYS A 37 2.26 -18.85 -4.12
CA CYS A 37 2.99 -19.04 -5.39
C CYS A 37 3.84 -20.32 -5.40
N GLN A 38 4.33 -20.78 -4.24
CA GLN A 38 5.08 -22.04 -4.15
C GLN A 38 4.16 -23.27 -4.24
N LYS A 39 2.91 -23.14 -3.79
CA LYS A 39 1.93 -24.24 -3.76
C LYS A 39 1.17 -24.38 -5.07
N MET A 40 0.86 -23.27 -5.74
CA MET A 40 0.00 -23.23 -6.92
C MET A 40 0.71 -22.59 -8.12
N PRO A 41 1.12 -23.38 -9.13
CA PRO A 41 1.80 -22.87 -10.32
C PRO A 41 0.97 -21.84 -11.11
N SER A 42 -0.34 -22.04 -11.25
CA SER A 42 -1.23 -21.10 -11.93
C SER A 42 -1.30 -19.74 -11.24
N PHE A 43 -1.27 -19.72 -9.90
CA PHE A 43 -1.22 -18.50 -9.12
C PHE A 43 0.12 -17.79 -9.29
N ARG A 44 1.22 -18.54 -9.26
CA ARG A 44 2.57 -18.01 -9.53
C ARG A 44 2.65 -17.35 -10.90
N ASP A 45 2.09 -17.96 -11.93
CA ASP A 45 2.13 -17.41 -13.29
C ASP A 45 1.30 -16.12 -13.37
N THR A 46 0.14 -16.09 -12.71
CA THR A 46 -0.68 -14.88 -12.59
C THR A 46 0.05 -13.75 -11.86
N VAL A 47 0.71 -14.05 -10.73
CA VAL A 47 1.51 -13.07 -9.97
C VAL A 47 2.72 -12.61 -10.78
N THR A 48 3.33 -13.48 -11.57
CA THR A 48 4.48 -13.14 -12.43
C THR A 48 4.06 -12.15 -13.53
N GLN A 49 2.91 -12.37 -14.18
CA GLN A 49 2.36 -11.41 -15.13
C GLN A 49 2.05 -10.06 -14.49
N LEU A 50 1.52 -10.08 -13.25
CA LEU A 50 1.29 -8.86 -12.49
C LEU A 50 2.60 -8.11 -12.20
N CYS A 51 3.66 -8.83 -11.84
CA CYS A 51 4.98 -8.25 -11.62
C CYS A 51 5.55 -7.59 -12.88
N LEU A 52 5.49 -8.27 -14.03
CA LEU A 52 5.93 -7.71 -15.31
C LEU A 52 5.16 -6.44 -15.68
N ALA A 53 3.83 -6.49 -15.56
CA ALA A 53 2.97 -5.34 -15.83
C ALA A 53 3.30 -4.15 -14.90
N ALA A 54 3.56 -4.42 -13.62
CA ALA A 54 3.92 -3.39 -12.66
C ALA A 54 5.27 -2.70 -13.00
N ILE A 55 6.28 -3.46 -13.43
CA ILE A 55 7.56 -2.89 -13.89
C ILE A 55 7.33 -2.07 -15.16
N GLY A 56 6.67 -2.65 -16.17
CA GLY A 56 6.44 -1.99 -17.46
C GLY A 56 5.65 -0.68 -17.31
N GLN A 57 4.65 -0.65 -16.43
CA GLN A 57 3.89 0.57 -16.14
C GLN A 57 4.72 1.64 -15.44
N LYS A 58 5.56 1.25 -14.48
CA LYS A 58 6.35 2.16 -13.64
C LYS A 58 7.55 2.75 -14.38
N TYR A 59 8.27 1.92 -15.13
CA TYR A 59 9.52 2.30 -15.81
C TYR A 59 9.38 2.46 -17.32
N LYS A 60 8.17 2.27 -17.88
CA LYS A 60 7.89 2.42 -19.32
C LYS A 60 8.78 1.53 -20.19
N CYS A 61 9.07 0.32 -19.72
CA CYS A 61 9.87 -0.67 -20.44
C CYS A 61 8.99 -1.83 -20.93
N GLU A 62 9.36 -2.38 -22.09
CA GLU A 62 8.78 -3.62 -22.61
C GLU A 62 9.58 -4.81 -22.08
N LEU A 63 8.88 -5.80 -21.51
CA LEU A 63 9.48 -7.02 -20.98
C LEU A 63 8.88 -8.22 -21.72
N ASP A 64 9.71 -9.26 -21.90
CA ASP A 64 9.24 -10.51 -22.48
C ASP A 64 8.23 -11.20 -21.53
N PRO A 65 7.00 -11.49 -21.98
CA PRO A 65 6.01 -12.21 -21.18
C PRO A 65 6.45 -13.65 -20.84
N HIS A 66 7.41 -14.23 -21.58
CA HIS A 66 7.91 -15.57 -21.36
C HIS A 66 9.07 -15.60 -20.35
N CYS A 67 8.70 -15.60 -19.07
CA CYS A 67 9.65 -15.69 -17.97
C CYS A 67 10.13 -17.13 -17.74
N LYS A 68 11.43 -17.29 -17.43
CA LYS A 68 11.99 -18.52 -16.86
C LYS A 68 12.24 -18.32 -15.36
N PHE A 69 12.08 -19.38 -14.56
CA PHE A 69 12.38 -19.36 -13.13
C PHE A 69 13.72 -20.05 -12.84
N PRO A 70 14.79 -19.31 -12.52
CA PRO A 70 16.05 -19.88 -12.07
C PRO A 70 15.89 -20.67 -10.77
N LYS A 71 16.77 -21.66 -10.52
CA LYS A 71 16.81 -22.42 -9.25
C LYS A 71 17.30 -21.61 -8.03
N MET A 72 17.81 -20.39 -8.27
CA MET A 72 18.29 -19.49 -7.22
C MET A 72 17.13 -18.74 -6.56
N LYS A 73 17.27 -18.44 -5.26
CA LYS A 73 16.24 -17.74 -4.49
C LYS A 73 16.21 -16.22 -4.73
N TYR A 74 17.38 -15.61 -4.96
CA TYR A 74 17.52 -14.16 -5.09
C TYR A 74 18.71 -13.79 -5.97
N LYS A 75 18.55 -12.76 -6.81
CA LYS A 75 19.59 -12.20 -7.68
C LYS A 75 20.13 -10.92 -7.05
N GLY A 76 21.44 -10.85 -6.87
CA GLY A 76 22.12 -9.76 -6.18
C GLY A 76 22.79 -10.21 -4.88
N ARG A 77 23.62 -9.32 -4.30
CA ARG A 77 24.40 -9.62 -3.09
C ARG A 77 23.60 -9.42 -1.80
N THR A 78 22.75 -8.40 -1.77
CA THR A 78 21.96 -8.02 -0.60
C THR A 78 20.61 -7.49 -1.04
N VAL A 79 19.54 -7.90 -0.34
CA VAL A 79 18.19 -7.39 -0.58
C VAL A 79 18.12 -5.92 -0.20
N GLN A 80 17.64 -5.08 -1.11
CA GLN A 80 17.57 -3.64 -0.88
C GLN A 80 16.38 -3.27 0.02
N LEU A 81 16.58 -2.29 0.91
CA LEU A 81 15.52 -1.82 1.80
C LEU A 81 14.49 -1.00 1.01
N GLN A 82 13.23 -1.43 1.09
CA GLN A 82 12.12 -0.71 0.45
C GLN A 82 11.38 0.17 1.46
N ARG A 83 11.48 1.50 1.28
CA ARG A 83 10.78 2.46 2.12
C ARG A 83 9.34 2.63 1.64
N ILE A 84 8.38 2.28 2.50
CA ILE A 84 6.94 2.44 2.24
C ILE A 84 6.41 3.56 3.13
N ARG A 85 5.66 4.50 2.54
CA ARG A 85 5.00 5.58 3.29
C ARG A 85 3.91 5.01 4.17
N LYS A 86 4.00 5.19 5.49
CA LYS A 86 2.87 4.94 6.40
C LYS A 86 1.86 6.06 6.23
N LYS A 87 0.59 5.72 5.96
CA LYS A 87 -0.50 6.71 5.99
C LYS A 87 -0.73 7.09 7.44
N LYS A 88 -0.64 8.39 7.76
CA LYS A 88 -1.02 8.91 9.08
C LYS A 88 -2.54 8.88 9.14
N LEU A 89 -3.11 8.14 10.09
CA LEU A 89 -4.55 8.22 10.38
C LEU A 89 -4.81 9.64 10.90
N SER A 90 -5.80 10.33 10.34
CA SER A 90 -6.24 11.62 10.84
C SER A 90 -6.72 11.45 12.27
N GLN A 91 -5.99 12.01 13.23
CA GLN A 91 -6.44 12.15 14.62
C GLN A 91 -7.54 13.21 14.62
N ILE A 92 -8.79 12.77 14.67
CA ILE A 92 -9.92 13.64 14.99
C ILE A 92 -9.97 13.67 16.52
N GLU A 93 -9.68 14.83 17.10
CA GLU A 93 -9.79 15.11 18.53
C GLU A 93 -10.89 16.14 18.72
N GLU A 94 -11.88 15.84 19.56
CA GLU A 94 -12.96 16.78 19.85
C GLU A 94 -12.43 17.92 20.72
N VAL A 95 -12.56 19.15 20.24
CA VAL A 95 -12.23 20.35 21.01
C VAL A 95 -13.36 20.58 22.02
N PRO A 96 -13.10 20.60 23.34
CA PRO A 96 -14.13 20.96 24.30
C PRO A 96 -14.54 22.41 24.03
N GLY A 97 -15.81 22.59 23.66
CA GLY A 97 -16.41 23.90 23.43
C GLY A 97 -16.26 24.76 24.68
N SER A 98 -15.40 25.78 24.59
CA SER A 98 -15.28 26.83 25.60
C SER A 98 -16.64 27.52 25.74
N GLY A 99 -17.20 27.48 26.95
CA GLY A 99 -18.49 28.08 27.28
C GLY A 99 -18.49 29.59 27.07
N GLY A 100 -19.49 30.07 26.33
CA GLY A 100 -19.92 31.46 26.35
C GLY A 100 -21.19 31.58 27.19
N GLY A 101 -21.08 32.20 28.37
CA GLY A 101 -22.23 32.50 29.22
C GLY A 101 -23.24 33.43 28.55
N GLY A 102 -24.52 33.16 28.77
CA GLY A 102 -25.65 34.00 28.39
C GLY A 102 -26.62 34.14 29.57
N ALA A 103 -26.91 35.38 29.93
CA ALA A 103 -27.54 35.88 31.16
C ALA A 103 -28.91 35.29 31.56
N PRO A 104 -29.31 35.40 32.85
CA PRO A 104 -30.67 35.05 33.28
C PRO A 104 -31.69 36.10 32.78
N PRO A 105 -32.91 35.70 32.39
CA PRO A 105 -33.95 36.64 31.98
C PRO A 105 -34.56 37.38 33.20
N PRO A 106 -34.95 38.66 33.06
CA PRO A 106 -35.54 39.43 34.15
C PRO A 106 -37.02 39.06 34.36
N GLY A 107 -37.45 39.04 35.62
CA GLY A 107 -38.83 38.83 36.01
C GLY A 107 -39.73 40.06 35.74
N GLY A 108 -41.02 39.81 35.50
CA GLY A 108 -42.06 40.84 35.43
C GLY A 108 -43.40 40.27 34.94
N GLY A 109 -44.35 40.09 35.86
CA GLY A 109 -45.55 39.26 35.65
C GLY A 109 -46.80 39.97 35.12
N ARG A 110 -47.92 39.23 35.05
CA ARG A 110 -49.21 39.53 35.72
C ARG A 110 -50.39 38.71 35.15
N ARG A 111 -51.17 38.19 36.13
CA ARG A 111 -52.63 37.99 36.18
C ARG A 111 -53.22 36.71 35.52
N GLY A 112 -54.03 36.01 36.31
CA GLY A 112 -54.71 34.74 36.01
C GLY A 112 -55.84 34.84 34.97
N PRO A 113 -56.82 33.91 34.96
CA PRO A 113 -57.71 33.74 36.11
C PRO A 113 -57.94 32.28 36.57
N ALA A 114 -58.66 32.19 37.68
CA ALA A 114 -59.21 31.00 38.31
C ALA A 114 -60.46 30.44 37.56
N PHE A 115 -61.02 29.37 38.15
CA PHE A 115 -62.26 28.62 37.83
C PHE A 115 -62.05 27.40 36.90
N MET A 116 -62.54 26.20 37.21
CA MET A 116 -63.41 25.70 38.30
C MET A 116 -63.18 24.19 38.45
#